data_AF-A0A0F9M6H1-F1
#
_entry.id   AF-A0A0F9M6H1-F1
#
_cell.length_a   1.000
_cell.length_b   1.000
_cell.length_c   1.000
_cell.angle_alpha   90.00
_cell.angle_beta   90.00
_cell.angle_gamma   90.00
#
_symmetry.space_group_name_H-M   'P 1'
#
loop_
_entity.id
_entity.type
_entity.pdbx_description
1 polymer ?
#
loop_
_entity_poly.entity_id
_entity_poly.type
_entity_poly.pdbx_seq_one_letter_code
_entity_poly.pdbx_strand_id
1 'polypeptide(L)'
;MVQGFKPSVDRPTGGESPLIRFKGVLAEIKPEEKTRQSDQSKYMVINFHFSGIEVLESEEPYPYPIVILTLGYKPPKDSRGGTKWDAFAASLRKLLPTNPDLDLLVGKQQEWARLPAKVRSPLADEEGNPQLDGNQKQLWGDVDVLCWKVVSVEGIGSVAEKDADFNVFLVDLADGKTEPKFYEDALTNAEVTARPNIVEAIVGRKLLSTLTEMGLITRDAEGILHKVTADNTLSGSNPTPSEAPA
;
A
#
# COMPACT_ATOMS: atom_id res chain seq x y z
N MET A 1 -48.69 18.05 9.59
CA MET A 1 -48.26 17.87 8.18
C MET A 1 -46.85 17.32 8.22
N VAL A 2 -46.65 16.06 7.80
CA VAL A 2 -45.32 15.46 7.72
C VAL A 2 -44.66 16.05 6.47
N GLN A 3 -43.61 16.85 6.64
CA GLN A 3 -42.79 17.28 5.50
C GLN A 3 -42.22 16.02 4.85
N GLY A 4 -42.64 15.74 3.61
CA GLY A 4 -42.04 14.68 2.81
C GLY A 4 -40.56 14.97 2.65
N PHE A 5 -39.73 13.97 2.94
CA PHE A 5 -38.30 14.03 2.68
C PHE A 5 -38.06 14.45 1.23
N LYS A 6 -37.42 15.61 1.04
CA LYS A 6 -37.01 16.10 -0.28
C LYS A 6 -35.48 15.98 -0.34
N PRO A 7 -34.93 15.04 -1.13
CA PRO A 7 -33.49 14.89 -1.25
C PRO A 7 -32.87 16.17 -1.81
N SER A 8 -31.75 16.62 -1.23
CA SER A 8 -30.99 17.75 -1.75
C SER A 8 -30.27 17.37 -3.05
N VAL A 9 -30.18 18.32 -3.97
CA VAL A 9 -29.38 18.25 -5.20
C VAL A 9 -28.06 19.03 -5.09
N ASP A 10 -27.78 19.59 -3.91
CA ASP A 10 -26.52 20.25 -3.65
C ASP A 10 -25.38 19.25 -3.77
N ARG A 11 -24.23 19.70 -4.29
CA ARG A 11 -23.04 18.85 -4.34
C ARG A 11 -22.68 18.45 -2.92
N PRO A 12 -22.60 17.14 -2.60
CA PRO A 12 -22.06 16.69 -1.33
C PRO A 12 -20.65 17.27 -1.16
N THR A 13 -20.44 18.07 -0.12
CA THR A 13 -19.16 18.74 0.13
C THR A 13 -18.19 17.88 0.95
N GLY A 14 -18.60 16.70 1.42
CA GLY A 14 -17.79 15.89 2.32
C GLY A 14 -18.30 14.47 2.61
N GLY A 15 -18.75 13.72 1.61
CA GLY A 15 -19.00 12.28 1.75
C GLY A 15 -17.86 11.47 1.14
N GLU A 16 -17.21 10.60 1.91
CA GLU A 16 -16.42 9.52 1.31
C GLU A 16 -17.41 8.64 0.50
N SER A 17 -17.00 8.21 -0.70
CA SER A 17 -17.84 7.30 -1.52
C SER A 17 -18.16 6.04 -0.71
N PRO A 18 -19.40 5.50 -0.75
CA PRO A 18 -19.74 4.27 -0.04
C PRO A 18 -19.01 3.04 -0.62
N LEU A 19 -18.35 3.18 -1.76
CA LEU A 19 -17.52 2.13 -2.36
C LEU A 19 -16.37 1.76 -1.42
N ILE A 20 -16.21 0.47 -1.14
CA ILE A 20 -15.04 -0.10 -0.47
C ILE A 20 -14.06 -0.61 -1.54
N ARG A 21 -14.55 -1.32 -2.55
CA ARG A 21 -13.76 -1.90 -3.64
C ARG A 21 -14.55 -1.88 -4.94
N PHE A 22 -13.89 -1.49 -6.03
CA PHE A 22 -14.53 -1.44 -7.35
C PHE A 22 -13.51 -1.60 -8.47
N LYS A 23 -14.00 -1.94 -9.65
CA LYS A 23 -13.28 -1.82 -10.92
C LYS A 23 -13.89 -0.71 -11.76
N GLY A 24 -13.08 0.01 -12.52
CA GLY A 24 -13.56 1.04 -13.42
C GLY A 24 -12.47 1.55 -14.35
N VAL A 25 -12.87 2.21 -15.42
CA VAL A 25 -11.95 2.86 -16.37
C VAL A 25 -11.68 4.28 -15.90
N LEU A 26 -10.41 4.61 -15.64
CA LEU A 26 -10.01 5.97 -15.28
C LEU A 26 -10.11 6.87 -16.52
N ALA A 27 -11.13 7.72 -16.57
CA ALA A 27 -11.39 8.60 -17.71
C ALA A 27 -10.47 9.83 -17.70
N GLU A 28 -10.27 10.44 -16.54
CA GLU A 28 -9.44 11.65 -16.40
C GLU A 28 -8.91 11.83 -14.98
N ILE A 29 -7.80 12.57 -14.89
CA ILE A 29 -7.20 13.04 -13.63
C ILE A 29 -7.19 14.57 -13.67
N LYS A 30 -7.79 15.21 -12.68
CA LYS A 30 -7.91 16.68 -12.62
C LYS A 30 -7.37 17.22 -11.30
N PRO A 31 -6.28 18.00 -11.31
CA PRO A 31 -5.88 18.78 -10.13
C PRO A 31 -6.85 19.94 -9.92
N GLU A 32 -7.22 20.18 -8.67
CA GLU A 32 -8.08 21.28 -8.26
C GLU A 32 -7.48 21.97 -7.02
N GLU A 33 -7.40 23.29 -7.05
CA GLU A 33 -7.04 24.09 -5.88
C GLU A 33 -8.32 24.38 -5.08
N LYS A 34 -8.34 23.95 -3.81
CA LYS A 34 -9.42 24.22 -2.88
C LYS A 34 -8.95 25.18 -1.80
N THR A 35 -9.86 26.04 -1.37
CA THR A 35 -9.64 26.96 -0.25
C THR A 35 -10.31 26.38 0.99
N ARG A 36 -9.55 26.24 2.06
CA ARG A 36 -10.08 25.79 3.34
C ARG A 36 -10.93 26.91 3.94
N GLN A 37 -12.18 26.61 4.28
CA GLN A 37 -13.11 27.62 4.79
C GLN A 37 -12.65 28.26 6.12
N SER A 38 -11.87 27.54 6.93
CA SER A 38 -11.46 28.00 8.27
C SER A 38 -10.37 29.07 8.26
N ASP A 39 -9.37 28.94 7.39
CA ASP A 39 -8.14 29.76 7.42
C ASP A 39 -7.80 30.38 6.05
N GLN A 40 -8.68 30.21 5.06
CA GLN A 40 -8.48 30.62 3.66
C GLN A 40 -7.18 30.07 3.04
N SER A 41 -6.57 29.05 3.65
CA SER A 41 -5.39 28.39 3.10
C SER A 41 -5.78 27.61 1.85
N LYS A 42 -4.92 27.69 0.83
CA LYS A 42 -5.06 26.94 -0.40
C LYS A 42 -4.42 25.58 -0.24
N TYR A 43 -5.12 24.54 -0.66
CA TYR A 43 -4.62 23.18 -0.74
C TYR A 43 -4.98 22.56 -2.07
N MET A 44 -4.13 21.66 -2.57
CA MET A 44 -4.39 20.93 -3.80
C MET A 44 -5.12 19.63 -3.49
N VAL A 45 -6.07 19.28 -4.35
CA VAL A 45 -6.65 17.95 -4.43
C VAL A 45 -6.51 17.41 -5.84
N ILE A 46 -6.44 16.10 -5.96
CA ILE A 46 -6.45 15.40 -7.24
C ILE A 46 -7.75 14.62 -7.33
N ASN A 47 -8.54 14.93 -8.36
CA ASN A 47 -9.80 14.26 -8.67
C ASN A 47 -9.54 13.18 -9.73
N PHE A 48 -9.90 11.94 -9.41
CA PHE A 48 -9.84 10.80 -10.31
C PHE A 48 -11.27 10.47 -10.75
N HIS A 49 -11.53 10.60 -12.05
CA HIS A 49 -12.85 10.35 -12.61
C HIS A 49 -12.87 8.98 -13.26
N PHE A 50 -13.76 8.12 -12.77
CA PHE A 50 -13.95 6.78 -13.30
C PHE A 50 -15.29 6.65 -13.97
N SER A 51 -15.33 5.77 -14.97
CA SER A 51 -16.52 5.34 -15.69
C SER A 51 -16.55 3.83 -15.81
N GLY A 52 -17.73 3.27 -16.10
CA GLY A 52 -17.89 1.81 -16.19
C GLY A 52 -17.62 1.12 -14.86
N ILE A 53 -18.16 1.67 -13.77
CA ILE A 53 -17.97 1.15 -12.43
C ILE A 53 -18.61 -0.23 -12.28
N GLU A 54 -17.80 -1.22 -11.95
CA GLU A 54 -18.20 -2.52 -11.43
C GLU A 54 -17.92 -2.53 -9.92
N VAL A 55 -18.97 -2.52 -9.12
CA VAL A 55 -18.87 -2.50 -7.66
C VAL A 55 -18.57 -3.91 -7.17
N LEU A 56 -17.46 -4.07 -6.44
CA LEU A 56 -17.08 -5.35 -5.82
C LEU A 56 -17.51 -5.39 -4.35
N GLU A 57 -17.37 -4.26 -3.65
CA GLU A 57 -17.72 -4.13 -2.25
C GLU A 57 -18.12 -2.68 -1.95
N SER A 58 -19.22 -2.47 -1.22
CA SER A 58 -19.69 -1.16 -0.79
C SER A 58 -20.45 -1.23 0.54
N GLU A 59 -20.39 -0.16 1.33
CA GLU A 59 -21.14 -0.04 2.59
C GLU A 59 -22.65 0.14 2.34
N GLU A 60 -22.98 0.81 1.25
CA GLU A 60 -24.35 1.06 0.79
C GLU A 60 -24.47 0.69 -0.70
N PRO A 61 -25.68 0.35 -1.20
CA PRO A 61 -25.89 0.11 -2.61
C PRO A 61 -25.43 1.31 -3.45
N TYR A 62 -24.57 1.06 -4.44
CA TYR A 62 -24.04 2.11 -5.32
C TYR A 62 -24.61 1.95 -6.73
N PRO A 63 -25.64 2.73 -7.12
CA PRO A 63 -26.33 2.55 -8.40
C PRO A 63 -25.67 3.30 -9.56
N TYR A 64 -24.63 4.10 -9.30
CA TYR A 64 -24.05 5.00 -10.30
C TYR A 64 -22.93 4.32 -11.10
N PRO A 65 -22.89 4.50 -12.43
CA PRO A 65 -21.86 3.91 -13.28
C PRO A 65 -20.57 4.74 -13.35
N ILE A 66 -20.47 5.81 -12.56
CA ILE A 66 -19.35 6.74 -12.49
C ILE A 66 -18.94 6.93 -11.04
N VAL A 67 -17.66 7.19 -10.78
CA VAL A 67 -17.20 7.64 -9.45
C VAL A 67 -16.17 8.74 -9.61
N ILE A 68 -16.17 9.70 -8.69
CA ILE A 68 -15.11 10.71 -8.58
C ILE A 68 -14.46 10.53 -7.22
N LEU A 69 -13.17 10.18 -7.22
CA LEU A 69 -12.38 10.09 -5.99
C LEU A 69 -11.53 11.35 -5.84
N THR A 70 -11.58 11.98 -4.69
CA THR A 70 -10.77 13.17 -4.38
C THR A 70 -9.71 12.82 -3.35
N LEU A 71 -8.43 12.99 -3.69
CA LEU A 71 -7.31 12.81 -2.77
C LEU A 71 -6.59 14.14 -2.54
N GLY A 72 -6.39 14.51 -1.27
CA GLY A 72 -5.58 15.68 -0.92
C GLY A 72 -4.12 15.48 -1.31
N TYR A 73 -3.54 16.42 -2.04
CA TYR A 73 -2.17 16.37 -2.53
C TYR A 73 -1.32 17.46 -1.87
N LYS A 74 -0.10 17.06 -1.51
CA LYS A 74 0.93 17.98 -1.06
C LYS A 74 2.23 17.62 -1.77
N PRO A 75 2.95 18.59 -2.37
CA PRO A 75 4.24 18.34 -2.99
C PRO A 75 5.19 17.63 -2.02
N PRO A 76 6.04 16.69 -2.49
CA PRO A 76 6.96 15.95 -1.62
C PRO A 76 7.84 16.84 -0.74
N LYS A 77 8.29 17.99 -1.26
CA LYS A 77 9.13 18.96 -0.53
C LYS A 77 8.42 19.60 0.68
N ASP A 78 7.10 19.67 0.62
CA ASP A 78 6.28 20.28 1.68
C ASP A 78 5.56 19.23 2.54
N SER A 79 5.63 17.96 2.14
CA SER A 79 5.00 16.83 2.83
C SER A 79 5.93 16.26 3.88
N ARG A 80 5.39 15.92 5.05
CA ARG A 80 6.10 15.16 6.09
C ARG A 80 5.91 13.64 5.94
N GLY A 81 5.38 13.18 4.80
CA GLY A 81 4.99 11.78 4.59
C GLY A 81 3.74 11.38 5.36
N GLY A 82 3.31 10.13 5.19
CA GLY A 82 2.19 9.58 5.97
C GLY A 82 0.85 10.25 5.67
N THR A 83 0.58 10.57 4.41
CA THR A 83 -0.70 11.15 3.96
C THR A 83 -1.53 10.12 3.20
N LYS A 84 -2.84 10.38 3.01
CA LYS A 84 -3.68 9.54 2.12
C LYS A 84 -3.09 9.45 0.70
N TRP A 85 -2.47 10.53 0.22
CA TRP A 85 -1.75 10.52 -1.06
C TRP A 85 -0.54 9.60 -1.07
N ASP A 86 0.24 9.58 0.01
CA ASP A 86 1.41 8.71 0.11
C ASP A 86 1.02 7.24 0.12
N ALA A 87 -0.08 6.88 0.80
CA ALA A 87 -0.64 5.53 0.76
C ALA A 87 -1.06 5.12 -0.66
N PHE A 88 -1.71 6.01 -1.41
CA PHE A 88 -2.03 5.81 -2.82
C PHE A 88 -0.75 5.68 -3.67
N ALA A 89 0.17 6.63 -3.57
CA ALA A 89 1.40 6.67 -4.36
C ALA A 89 2.28 5.44 -4.10
N ALA A 90 2.30 4.90 -2.88
CA ALA A 90 3.00 3.67 -2.56
C ALA A 90 2.47 2.47 -3.37
N SER A 91 1.16 2.34 -3.52
CA SER A 91 0.58 1.28 -4.38
C SER A 91 0.95 1.46 -5.85
N LEU A 92 1.00 2.71 -6.33
CA LEU A 92 1.37 3.00 -7.71
C LEU A 92 2.86 2.73 -7.99
N ARG A 93 3.76 3.10 -7.07
CA ARG A 93 5.21 2.81 -7.20
C ARG A 93 5.50 1.32 -7.31
N LYS A 94 4.68 0.46 -6.69
CA LYS A 94 4.79 -1.00 -6.84
C LYS A 94 4.42 -1.46 -8.26
N LEU A 95 3.40 -0.84 -8.86
CA LEU A 95 2.94 -1.15 -10.22
C LEU A 95 3.88 -0.58 -11.28
N LEU A 96 4.43 0.61 -11.04
CA LEU A 96 5.28 1.38 -11.96
C LEU A 96 6.60 1.77 -11.26
N PRO A 97 7.56 0.84 -11.10
CA PRO A 97 8.77 1.07 -10.30
C PRO A 97 9.78 2.03 -10.95
N THR A 98 9.88 2.04 -12.28
CA THR A 98 10.94 2.78 -12.99
C THR A 98 10.56 4.23 -13.29
N ASN A 99 9.28 4.53 -13.46
CA ASN A 99 8.75 5.88 -13.62
C ASN A 99 7.23 5.90 -13.38
N PRO A 100 6.77 6.18 -12.14
CA PRO A 100 5.35 6.24 -11.84
C PRO A 100 4.74 7.51 -12.44
N ASP A 101 4.28 7.42 -13.67
CA ASP A 101 3.51 8.45 -14.35
C ASP A 101 2.01 8.16 -14.24
N LEU A 102 1.26 9.13 -13.73
CA LEU A 102 -0.19 9.04 -13.57
C LEU A 102 -0.92 9.01 -14.92
N ASP A 103 -0.34 9.61 -15.96
CA ASP A 103 -0.96 9.63 -17.29
C ASP A 103 -1.04 8.22 -17.91
N LEU A 104 -0.14 7.32 -17.51
CA LEU A 104 -0.14 5.91 -17.92
C LEU A 104 -1.34 5.12 -17.38
N LEU A 105 -2.08 5.69 -16.42
CA LEU A 105 -3.26 5.09 -15.83
C LEU A 105 -4.54 5.46 -16.59
N VAL A 106 -4.54 6.59 -17.30
CA VAL A 106 -5.72 7.12 -17.99
C VAL A 106 -6.12 6.19 -19.14
N GLY A 107 -7.42 5.95 -19.28
CA GLY A 107 -8.01 5.07 -20.28
C GLY A 107 -7.97 3.58 -19.94
N LYS A 108 -7.33 3.17 -18.84
CA LYS A 108 -7.20 1.75 -18.46
C LYS A 108 -8.25 1.35 -17.43
N GLN A 109 -8.67 0.08 -17.47
CA GLN A 109 -9.44 -0.51 -16.38
C GLN A 109 -8.54 -0.70 -15.16
N GLN A 110 -9.02 -0.30 -13.99
CA GLN A 110 -8.30 -0.36 -12.73
C GLN A 110 -9.18 -0.89 -11.63
N GLU A 111 -8.57 -1.61 -10.70
CA GLU A 111 -9.21 -2.02 -9.46
C GLU A 111 -8.68 -1.18 -8.31
N TRP A 112 -9.60 -0.61 -7.53
CA TRP A 112 -9.30 0.24 -6.39
C TRP A 112 -9.97 -0.30 -5.14
N ALA A 113 -9.28 -0.19 -4.01
CA ALA A 113 -9.79 -0.61 -2.71
C ALA A 113 -9.41 0.38 -1.61
N ARG A 114 -10.32 0.57 -0.64
CA ARG A 114 -10.03 1.18 0.65
C ARG A 114 -9.31 0.16 1.52
N LEU A 115 -8.00 0.35 1.71
CA LEU A 115 -7.16 -0.55 2.50
C LEU A 115 -6.55 0.21 3.70
N PRO A 116 -6.34 -0.46 4.84
CA PRO A 116 -5.68 0.14 5.99
C PRO A 116 -4.31 0.73 5.63
N ALA A 117 -4.04 1.94 6.11
CA ALA A 117 -2.75 2.60 6.02
C ALA A 117 -2.52 3.48 7.25
N LYS A 118 -1.27 3.55 7.68
CA LYS A 118 -0.83 4.47 8.73
C LYS A 118 -0.73 5.88 8.16
N VAL A 119 -1.59 6.77 8.63
CA VAL A 119 -1.64 8.18 8.24
C VAL A 119 -1.31 9.03 9.44
N ARG A 120 -0.36 9.95 9.28
CA ARG A 120 0.04 10.89 10.31
C ARG A 120 -1.09 11.89 10.54
N SER A 121 -1.76 11.74 11.68
CA SER A 121 -2.93 12.52 12.06
C SER A 121 -2.75 13.09 13.46
N PRO A 122 -3.44 14.20 13.80
CA PRO A 122 -3.49 14.66 15.18
C PRO A 122 -4.11 13.58 16.06
N LEU A 123 -3.47 13.29 17.19
CA LEU A 123 -4.01 12.33 18.16
C LEU A 123 -5.16 12.98 18.94
N ALA A 124 -6.20 12.20 19.17
CA ALA A 124 -7.31 12.55 20.03
C ALA A 124 -7.37 11.57 21.21
N ASP A 125 -7.85 12.04 22.36
CA ASP A 125 -8.16 11.19 23.50
C ASP A 125 -9.47 10.39 23.28
N GLU A 126 -9.85 9.57 24.25
CA GLU A 126 -11.06 8.73 24.19
C GLU A 126 -12.35 9.54 24.04
N GLU A 127 -12.32 10.83 24.38
CA GLU A 127 -13.45 11.76 24.28
C GLU A 127 -13.42 12.57 22.97
N GLY A 128 -12.43 12.32 22.10
CA GLY A 128 -12.27 13.01 20.82
C GLY A 128 -11.58 14.37 20.90
N ASN A 129 -11.05 14.75 22.06
CA ASN A 129 -10.33 16.01 22.23
C ASN A 129 -8.86 15.87 21.79
N PRO A 130 -8.23 16.93 21.24
CA PRO A 130 -6.82 16.90 20.85
C PRO A 130 -5.91 16.55 22.03
N GLN A 131 -5.08 15.51 21.87
CA GLN A 131 -3.99 15.27 22.81
C GLN A 131 -2.93 16.36 22.65
N LEU A 132 -2.53 16.97 23.76
CA LEU A 132 -1.50 18.00 23.79
C LEU A 132 -0.23 17.46 24.44
N ASP A 133 0.93 17.88 23.94
CA ASP A 133 2.22 17.64 24.57
C ASP A 133 2.42 18.52 25.82
N GLY A 134 3.52 18.32 26.54
CA GLY A 134 3.87 19.13 27.73
C GLY A 134 4.05 20.63 27.47
N ASN A 135 4.04 21.07 26.20
CA ASN A 135 4.12 22.47 25.77
C ASN A 135 2.80 22.99 25.17
N GLN A 136 1.68 22.30 25.42
CA GLN A 136 0.35 22.61 24.87
C GLN A 136 0.26 22.61 23.33
N LYS A 137 1.16 21.90 22.64
CA LYS A 137 1.06 21.68 21.20
C LYS A 137 0.36 20.37 20.91
N GLN A 138 -0.45 20.34 19.87
CA GLN A 138 -1.14 19.13 19.44
C GLN A 138 -0.14 18.01 19.12
N LEU A 139 -0.36 16.84 19.72
CA LEU A 139 0.42 15.65 19.49
C LEU A 139 -0.01 15.00 18.17
N TRP A 140 0.98 14.57 17.39
CA TRP A 140 0.76 13.91 16.11
C TRP A 140 1.30 12.49 16.17
N GLY A 141 0.53 11.54 15.67
CA GLY A 141 0.91 10.13 15.62
C GLY A 141 0.40 9.46 14.36
N ASP A 142 0.81 8.21 14.18
CA ASP A 142 0.37 7.38 13.07
C ASP A 142 -0.93 6.67 13.46
N VAL A 143 -2.01 7.00 12.76
CA VAL A 143 -3.34 6.44 12.97
C VAL A 143 -3.69 5.53 11.80
N ASP A 144 -4.26 4.36 12.08
CA ASP A 144 -4.72 3.45 11.04
C ASP A 144 -6.01 3.99 10.41
N VAL A 145 -5.94 4.34 9.13
CA VAL A 145 -7.04 4.94 8.36
C VAL A 145 -7.22 4.18 7.05
N LEU A 146 -8.47 3.95 6.64
CA LEU A 146 -8.76 3.40 5.32
C LEU A 146 -8.40 4.41 4.24
N CYS A 147 -7.48 4.02 3.35
CA CYS A 147 -7.00 4.85 2.25
C CYS A 147 -7.22 4.15 0.92
N TRP A 148 -7.56 4.91 -0.11
CA TRP A 148 -7.63 4.41 -1.47
C TRP A 148 -6.24 3.97 -1.95
N LYS A 149 -6.15 2.72 -2.41
CA LYS A 149 -4.97 2.14 -3.05
C LYS A 149 -5.39 1.48 -4.36
N VAL A 150 -4.47 1.51 -5.32
CA VAL A 150 -4.62 0.77 -6.58
C VAL A 150 -4.24 -0.68 -6.33
N VAL A 151 -5.13 -1.60 -6.69
CA VAL A 151 -4.93 -3.05 -6.54
C VAL A 151 -4.38 -3.64 -7.82
N SER A 152 -4.95 -3.25 -8.97
CA SER A 152 -4.51 -3.70 -10.28
C SER A 152 -4.83 -2.68 -11.36
N VAL A 153 -4.06 -2.74 -12.44
CA VAL A 153 -4.25 -1.92 -13.64
C VAL A 153 -4.07 -2.80 -14.86
N GLU A 154 -5.05 -2.75 -15.76
CA GLU A 154 -5.02 -3.45 -17.04
C GLU A 154 -3.74 -3.12 -17.82
N GLY A 155 -3.07 -4.14 -18.35
CA GLY A 155 -1.82 -4.00 -19.10
C GLY A 155 -0.58 -3.64 -18.26
N ILE A 156 -0.70 -3.46 -16.94
CA ILE A 156 0.43 -3.28 -16.01
C ILE A 156 0.55 -4.48 -15.07
N GLY A 157 -0.59 -5.03 -14.63
CA GLY A 157 -0.70 -6.14 -13.69
C GLY A 157 -1.26 -5.70 -12.34
N SER A 158 -1.18 -6.59 -11.36
CA SER A 158 -1.63 -6.36 -9.98
C SER A 158 -0.48 -6.12 -9.01
N VAL A 159 -0.77 -5.41 -7.92
CA VAL A 159 0.19 -5.21 -6.82
C VAL A 159 0.62 -6.54 -6.22
N ALA A 160 -0.31 -7.50 -6.12
CA ALA A 160 -0.02 -8.83 -5.59
C ALA A 160 0.96 -9.60 -6.48
N GLU A 161 0.76 -9.59 -7.80
CA GLU A 161 1.71 -10.19 -8.75
C GLU A 161 3.07 -9.51 -8.67
N LYS A 162 3.12 -8.17 -8.64
CA LYS A 162 4.39 -7.43 -8.53
C LYS A 162 5.13 -7.66 -7.21
N ASP A 163 4.41 -7.91 -6.12
CA ASP A 163 5.01 -8.29 -4.84
C ASP A 163 5.52 -9.75 -4.89
N ALA A 164 4.78 -10.66 -5.52
CA ALA A 164 5.21 -12.05 -5.70
C ALA A 164 6.47 -12.16 -6.59
N ASP A 165 6.47 -11.50 -7.75
CA ASP A 165 7.62 -11.44 -8.67
C ASP A 165 8.86 -10.89 -7.96
N PHE A 166 8.67 -9.85 -7.15
CA PHE A 166 9.77 -9.24 -6.41
C PHE A 166 10.29 -10.14 -5.28
N ASN A 167 9.41 -10.91 -4.61
CA ASN A 167 9.84 -11.90 -3.65
C ASN A 167 10.66 -13.01 -4.32
N VAL A 168 10.26 -13.47 -5.51
CA VAL A 168 11.06 -14.43 -6.30
C VAL A 168 12.44 -13.83 -6.62
N PHE A 169 12.48 -12.59 -7.08
CA PHE A 169 13.73 -11.88 -7.33
C PHE A 169 14.63 -11.79 -6.09
N LEU A 170 14.08 -11.45 -4.92
CA LEU A 170 14.85 -11.38 -3.66
C LEU A 170 15.40 -12.75 -3.24
N VAL A 171 14.61 -13.81 -3.42
CA VAL A 171 15.01 -15.19 -3.13
C VAL A 171 16.13 -15.63 -4.06
N ASP A 172 16.00 -15.37 -5.36
CA ASP A 172 17.03 -15.69 -6.35
C ASP A 172 18.30 -14.86 -6.14
N LEU A 173 18.17 -13.62 -5.64
CA LEU A 173 19.32 -12.78 -5.26
C LEU A 173 20.03 -13.30 -4.01
N ALA A 174 19.30 -13.93 -3.09
CA ALA A 174 19.82 -14.48 -1.84
C ALA A 174 20.45 -15.87 -1.99
N ASP A 175 19.94 -16.66 -2.93
CA ASP A 175 20.35 -18.05 -3.14
C ASP A 175 21.87 -18.19 -3.37
N GLY A 176 22.48 -19.12 -2.65
CA GLY A 176 23.92 -19.40 -2.70
C GLY A 176 24.81 -18.35 -2.01
N LYS A 177 24.24 -17.38 -1.29
CA LYS A 177 25.01 -16.31 -0.62
C LYS A 177 24.92 -16.39 0.90
N THR A 178 25.95 -15.89 1.56
CA THR A 178 25.88 -15.61 3.01
C THR A 178 25.09 -14.34 3.26
N GLU A 179 24.52 -14.20 4.47
CA GLU A 179 23.76 -13.02 4.87
C GLU A 179 24.49 -11.68 4.61
N PRO A 180 25.78 -11.51 4.95
CA PRO A 180 26.50 -10.26 4.66
C PRO A 180 26.61 -9.99 3.16
N LYS A 181 26.86 -11.03 2.36
CA LYS A 181 27.03 -10.88 0.91
C LYS A 181 25.72 -10.56 0.21
N PHE A 182 24.63 -11.18 0.66
CA PHE A 182 23.28 -10.84 0.19
C PHE A 182 22.96 -9.36 0.46
N TYR A 183 23.19 -8.85 1.67
CA TYR A 183 22.88 -7.45 1.98
C TYR A 183 23.75 -6.46 1.20
N GLU A 184 25.02 -6.76 0.97
CA GLU A 184 25.90 -5.95 0.11
C GLU A 184 25.35 -5.87 -1.32
N ASP A 185 25.00 -7.01 -1.91
CA ASP A 185 24.48 -7.08 -3.27
C ASP A 185 23.08 -6.45 -3.38
N ALA A 186 22.23 -6.62 -2.36
CA ALA A 186 20.89 -6.05 -2.32
C ALA A 186 20.92 -4.52 -2.21
N LEU A 187 21.81 -3.95 -1.39
CA LEU A 187 21.91 -2.49 -1.23
C LEU A 187 22.58 -1.80 -2.43
N THR A 188 23.22 -2.54 -3.32
CA THR A 188 23.79 -2.01 -4.57
C THR A 188 22.88 -2.25 -5.78
N ASN A 189 21.79 -3.02 -5.62
CA ASN A 189 20.86 -3.32 -6.69
C ASN A 189 19.80 -2.22 -6.88
N ALA A 190 19.61 -1.77 -8.12
CA ALA A 190 18.66 -0.72 -8.47
C ALA A 190 17.19 -1.09 -8.16
N GLU A 191 16.80 -2.36 -8.33
CA GLU A 191 15.43 -2.81 -8.07
C GLU A 191 15.11 -2.85 -6.58
N VAL A 192 16.10 -3.18 -5.74
CA VAL A 192 15.96 -3.17 -4.28
C VAL A 192 15.95 -1.73 -3.75
N THR A 193 16.89 -0.90 -4.20
CA THR A 193 17.00 0.50 -3.75
C THR A 193 15.82 1.37 -4.20
N ALA A 194 15.12 0.98 -5.27
CA ALA A 194 13.86 1.59 -5.68
C ALA A 194 12.69 1.35 -4.70
N ARG A 195 12.84 0.45 -3.71
CA ARG A 195 11.80 0.10 -2.73
C ARG A 195 12.25 0.46 -1.29
N PRO A 196 11.94 1.67 -0.79
CA PRO A 196 12.39 2.14 0.52
C PRO A 196 12.04 1.22 1.68
N ASN A 197 10.85 0.61 1.67
CA ASN A 197 10.42 -0.35 2.70
C ASN A 197 11.31 -1.60 2.76
N ILE A 198 11.86 -2.04 1.62
CA ILE A 198 12.77 -3.18 1.53
C ILE A 198 14.16 -2.77 2.03
N VAL A 199 14.61 -1.57 1.65
CA VAL A 199 15.87 -1.00 2.18
C VAL A 199 15.81 -0.87 3.70
N GLU A 200 14.72 -0.35 4.26
CA GLU A 200 14.49 -0.27 5.70
C GLU A 200 14.51 -1.66 6.36
N ALA A 201 13.88 -2.66 5.73
CA ALA A 201 13.88 -4.04 6.22
C ALA A 201 15.29 -4.68 6.17
N ILE A 202 16.12 -4.33 5.18
CA ILE A 202 17.53 -4.76 5.08
C ILE A 202 18.35 -4.10 6.19
N VAL A 203 18.26 -2.78 6.33
CA VAL A 203 18.98 -2.02 7.36
C VAL A 203 18.58 -2.48 8.77
N GLY A 204 17.30 -2.79 8.97
CA GLY A 204 16.78 -3.37 10.20
C GLY A 204 17.06 -4.86 10.41
N ARG A 205 17.73 -5.53 9.46
CA ARG A 205 17.99 -6.99 9.46
C ARG A 205 16.74 -7.86 9.62
N LYS A 206 15.58 -7.37 9.18
CA LYS A 206 14.29 -8.07 9.24
C LYS A 206 13.91 -8.75 7.94
N LEU A 207 14.55 -8.40 6.82
CA LEU A 207 14.17 -8.95 5.52
C LEU A 207 14.36 -10.48 5.46
N LEU A 208 15.53 -10.98 5.87
CA LEU A 208 15.83 -12.42 5.82
C LEU A 208 14.99 -13.23 6.80
N SER A 209 14.70 -12.69 7.99
CA SER A 209 13.79 -13.36 8.94
C SER A 209 12.40 -13.47 8.33
N THR A 210 11.89 -12.40 7.70
CA THR A 210 10.59 -12.41 7.02
C THR A 210 10.55 -13.44 5.90
N LEU A 211 11.58 -13.49 5.03
CA LEU A 211 11.64 -14.48 3.94
C LEU A 211 11.74 -15.92 4.45
N THR A 212 12.39 -16.14 5.59
CA THR A 212 12.48 -17.46 6.25
C THR A 212 11.13 -17.85 6.87
N GLU A 213 10.46 -16.93 7.57
CA GLU A 213 9.12 -17.14 8.15
C GLU A 213 8.07 -17.40 7.06
N MET A 214 8.21 -16.77 5.90
CA MET A 214 7.38 -17.03 4.71
C MET A 214 7.72 -18.37 4.03
N GLY A 215 8.75 -19.08 4.48
CA GLY A 215 9.18 -20.36 3.91
C GLY A 215 9.78 -20.25 2.51
N LEU A 216 10.34 -19.09 2.16
CA LEU A 216 10.90 -18.83 0.83
C LEU A 216 12.41 -19.14 0.76
N ILE A 217 13.11 -18.99 1.87
CA ILE A 217 14.54 -19.30 2.00
C ILE A 217 14.83 -20.11 3.27
N THR A 218 15.90 -20.89 3.24
CA THR A 218 16.47 -21.61 4.38
C THR A 218 17.94 -21.28 4.54
N ARG A 219 18.49 -21.45 5.74
CA ARG A 219 19.91 -21.28 6.03
C ARG A 219 20.53 -22.63 6.38
N ASP A 220 21.64 -22.96 5.75
CA ASP A 220 22.39 -24.18 6.09
C ASP A 220 23.34 -23.97 7.29
N ALA A 221 24.07 -25.02 7.65
CA ALA A 221 25.02 -25.01 8.76
C ALA A 221 26.22 -24.06 8.52
N GLU A 222 26.51 -23.70 7.27
CA GLU A 222 27.61 -22.83 6.87
C GLU A 222 27.16 -21.36 6.78
N GLY A 223 25.87 -21.08 6.99
CA GLY A 223 25.29 -19.75 6.95
C GLY A 223 24.94 -19.28 5.54
N ILE A 224 24.90 -20.19 4.56
CA ILE A 224 24.50 -19.92 3.18
C ILE A 224 22.97 -20.00 3.09
N LEU A 225 22.41 -19.04 2.37
CA LEU A 225 20.98 -18.93 2.10
C LEU A 225 20.64 -19.77 0.87
N HIS A 226 19.61 -20.59 0.99
CA HIS A 226 19.12 -21.46 -0.08
C HIS A 226 17.65 -21.16 -0.34
N LYS A 227 17.28 -21.09 -1.61
CA LYS A 227 15.87 -21.07 -2.04
C LYS A 227 15.17 -22.35 -1.61
N VAL A 228 13.97 -22.22 -1.04
CA VAL A 228 13.13 -23.38 -0.73
C VAL A 228 12.57 -23.95 -2.03
N THR A 229 13.02 -25.14 -2.40
CA THR A 229 12.44 -25.96 -3.47
C THR A 229 11.67 -27.13 -2.86
N ALA A 230 10.76 -27.73 -3.63
CA ALA A 230 9.96 -28.88 -3.16
C ALA A 230 10.83 -30.01 -2.58
N ASP A 231 12.04 -30.21 -3.10
CA ASP A 231 12.99 -31.23 -2.64
C ASP A 231 13.58 -30.95 -1.25
N ASN A 232 13.72 -29.68 -0.86
CA ASN A 232 14.29 -29.30 0.45
C ASN A 232 13.32 -29.46 1.63
N THR A 233 12.02 -29.55 1.36
CA THR A 233 10.99 -29.70 2.41
C THR A 233 10.88 -31.12 2.98
N LEU A 234 11.45 -32.11 2.28
CA LEU A 234 11.39 -33.54 2.67
C LEU A 234 12.56 -33.99 3.55
N SER A 235 13.58 -33.16 3.77
CA SER A 235 14.76 -33.51 4.59
C SER A 235 14.52 -33.35 6.11
N GLY A 236 13.33 -32.90 6.52
CA GLY A 236 13.03 -32.48 7.90
C GLY A 236 12.22 -33.45 8.77
N SER A 237 11.84 -34.66 8.30
CA SER A 237 10.96 -35.54 9.09
C SER A 237 11.41 -37.01 9.16
N ASN A 238 11.65 -37.42 10.42
CA ASN A 238 11.87 -38.75 11.00
C ASN A 238 13.30 -39.33 10.99
N PRO A 239 14.00 -39.32 12.14
CA PRO A 239 15.02 -40.33 12.40
C PRO A 239 14.34 -41.70 12.52
N THR A 240 14.77 -42.62 11.65
CA THR A 240 14.48 -44.05 11.74
C THR A 240 14.85 -44.56 13.14
N PRO A 241 13.98 -45.28 13.88
CA PRO A 241 14.40 -45.95 15.08
C PRO A 241 15.36 -47.07 14.68
N SER A 242 16.60 -46.94 15.13
CA SER A 242 17.64 -47.95 15.05
C SER A 242 17.11 -49.28 15.56
N GLU A 243 17.29 -50.29 14.72
CA GLU A 243 17.36 -51.70 15.06
C GLU A 243 18.28 -51.88 16.29
N ALA A 244 17.80 -52.61 17.30
CA ALA A 244 18.62 -53.10 18.41
C ALA A 244 18.61 -54.64 18.36
N PRO A 245 19.77 -55.30 18.37
CA PRO A 245 19.86 -56.76 18.33
C PRO A 245 19.84 -57.39 19.73
N ALA A 246 19.54 -58.69 19.72
CA ALA A 246 19.56 -59.71 20.79
C ALA A 246 18.21 -59.98 21.48
#